data_AF-A0A5P1EBC8-F1
#
_entry.id   AF-A0A5P1EBC8-F1
#
_cell.length_a   1.000
_cell.length_b   1.000
_cell.length_c   1.000
_cell.angle_alpha   90.00
_cell.angle_beta   90.00
_cell.angle_gamma   90.00
#
_symmetry.space_group_name_H-M   'P 1'
#
loop_
_entity.id
_entity.type
_entity.pdbx_description
1 polymer ?
#
loop_
_entity_poly.entity_id
_entity_poly.type
_entity_poly.pdbx_seq_one_letter_code
_entity_poly.pdbx_strand_id
1 'polypeptide(L)'
;MIPSFHSMISPGDLPGCYPTNYTLGSVLSACSSLPEIDFGEQIHGYLVKYGLELDTSIGNSLCGLYSKCGRLKLAAKAFQRIEDKNVISWTTIVSACGDNGNAELGLRMFLQICWWRMCSQMSSL
;
A
#
# COMPACT_ATOMS: atom_id res chain seq x y z
N MET A 1 -15.94 -8.52 -17.59
CA MET A 1 -16.76 -7.39 -17.16
C MET A 1 -16.65 -7.32 -15.64
N ILE A 2 -15.75 -6.49 -15.12
CA ILE A 2 -15.51 -6.39 -13.66
C ILE A 2 -16.68 -5.57 -13.10
N PRO A 3 -17.43 -6.07 -12.09
CA PRO A 3 -18.54 -5.32 -11.52
C PRO A 3 -18.07 -3.97 -10.97
N SER A 4 -18.87 -2.93 -11.17
CA SER A 4 -18.59 -1.57 -10.72
C SER A 4 -18.40 -1.55 -9.19
N PHE A 5 -17.38 -0.84 -8.70
CA PHE A 5 -17.05 -0.71 -7.27
C PHE A 5 -18.25 -0.29 -6.41
N HIS A 6 -19.14 0.53 -6.96
CA HIS A 6 -20.39 0.92 -6.31
C HIS A 6 -21.34 -0.27 -6.00
N SER A 7 -21.31 -1.34 -6.80
CA SER A 7 -22.09 -2.56 -6.56
C SER A 7 -21.47 -3.47 -5.48
N MET A 8 -20.15 -3.37 -5.23
CA MET A 8 -19.45 -4.13 -4.20
C MET A 8 -19.58 -3.51 -2.80
N ILE A 9 -19.99 -2.24 -2.68
CA ILE A 9 -20.00 -1.49 -1.41
C ILE A 9 -21.41 -1.20 -0.91
N SER A 10 -22.47 -1.60 -1.62
CA SER A 10 -23.83 -1.27 -1.20
C SER A 10 -24.21 -2.03 0.08
N PRO A 11 -24.53 -1.32 1.19
CA PRO A 11 -24.96 -1.94 2.44
C PRO A 11 -26.44 -2.29 2.31
N GLY A 12 -26.74 -3.38 1.61
CA GLY A 12 -28.09 -3.90 1.44
C GLY A 12 -28.11 -5.42 1.47
N ASP A 13 -28.42 -5.98 2.64
CA ASP A 13 -29.08 -7.28 2.86
C ASP A 13 -28.65 -8.52 2.03
N LEU A 14 -27.35 -8.76 1.81
CA LEU A 14 -26.87 -10.10 1.43
C LEU A 14 -25.66 -10.54 2.26
N PRO A 15 -25.69 -11.74 2.87
CA PRO A 15 -24.53 -12.30 3.52
C PRO A 15 -23.51 -12.73 2.46
N GLY A 16 -22.35 -12.06 2.42
CA GLY A 16 -21.12 -12.76 2.04
C GLY A 16 -20.32 -12.27 0.83
N CYS A 17 -20.08 -10.97 0.65
CA CYS A 17 -18.96 -10.53 -0.19
C CYS A 17 -18.26 -9.28 0.37
N TYR A 18 -17.77 -9.37 1.61
CA TYR A 18 -16.74 -8.43 2.06
C TYR A 18 -15.49 -8.63 1.18
N PRO A 19 -14.93 -7.57 0.58
CA PRO A 19 -13.67 -7.68 -0.16
C PRO A 19 -12.60 -8.24 0.78
N THR A 20 -12.10 -9.44 0.49
CA THR A 20 -10.96 -9.99 1.22
C THR A 20 -9.70 -9.24 0.83
N ASN A 21 -8.66 -9.30 1.67
CA ASN A 21 -7.35 -8.69 1.39
C ASN A 21 -6.81 -9.13 0.02
N TYR A 22 -7.10 -10.36 -0.41
CA TYR A 22 -6.72 -10.88 -1.73
C TYR A 22 -7.49 -10.20 -2.88
N THR A 23 -8.80 -10.02 -2.73
CA THR A 23 -9.61 -9.27 -3.71
C THR A 23 -9.12 -7.82 -3.81
N LEU A 24 -8.89 -7.18 -2.67
CA LEU A 24 -8.39 -5.80 -2.60
C LEU A 24 -7.00 -5.66 -3.23
N GLY A 25 -6.08 -6.57 -2.94
CA GLY A 25 -4.74 -6.59 -3.55
C GLY A 25 -4.80 -6.79 -5.07
N SER A 26 -5.68 -7.67 -5.55
CA SER A 26 -5.88 -7.89 -6.99
C SER A 26 -6.42 -6.65 -7.69
N VAL A 27 -7.39 -5.97 -7.07
CA VAL A 27 -7.94 -4.72 -7.60
C VAL A 27 -6.86 -3.63 -7.61
N LEU A 28 -6.12 -3.45 -6.52
CA LEU A 28 -5.01 -2.47 -6.45
C LEU A 28 -3.93 -2.76 -7.50
N SER A 29 -3.61 -4.02 -7.75
CA SER A 29 -2.67 -4.42 -8.80
C SER A 29 -3.18 -4.04 -10.20
N ALA A 30 -4.46 -4.29 -10.48
CA ALA A 30 -5.09 -3.87 -11.73
C ALA A 30 -5.07 -2.34 -11.88
N CYS A 31 -5.40 -1.60 -10.82
CA CYS A 31 -5.35 -0.14 -10.79
C CYS A 31 -3.94 0.40 -11.03
N SER A 32 -2.91 -0.29 -10.52
CA SER A 32 -1.51 0.10 -10.69
C SER A 32 -1.03 0.03 -12.15
N SER A 33 -1.77 -0.67 -13.01
CA SER A 33 -1.49 -0.77 -14.45
C SER A 33 -2.32 0.23 -15.28
N LEU A 34 -3.24 0.96 -14.65
CA LEU A 34 -4.07 1.96 -15.29
C LEU A 34 -3.44 3.36 -15.06
N PRO A 35 -3.52 4.26 -16.05
CA PRO A 35 -3.08 5.65 -15.87
C PRO A 35 -3.98 6.47 -14.93
N GLU A 36 -5.19 5.98 -14.61
CA GLU A 36 -6.16 6.66 -13.74
C GLU A 36 -5.95 6.28 -12.27
N ILE A 37 -5.49 7.26 -11.48
CA ILE A 37 -5.30 7.11 -10.03
C ILE A 37 -6.60 7.25 -9.23
N ASP A 38 -7.63 7.85 -9.83
CA ASP A 38 -8.89 8.18 -9.16
C ASP A 38 -9.57 6.94 -8.56
N PHE A 39 -9.43 5.79 -9.22
CA PHE A 39 -9.98 4.53 -8.72
C PHE A 39 -9.19 3.98 -7.53
N GLY A 40 -7.86 4.10 -7.55
CA GLY A 40 -7.01 3.74 -6.41
C GLY A 40 -7.29 4.59 -5.17
N GLU A 41 -7.59 5.87 -5.34
CA GLU A 41 -7.96 6.78 -4.23
C GLU A 41 -9.33 6.45 -3.63
N GLN A 42 -10.31 6.07 -4.44
CA GLN A 42 -11.61 5.59 -3.95
C GLN A 42 -11.45 4.33 -3.08
N ILE A 43 -10.64 3.37 -3.55
CA ILE A 43 -10.33 2.16 -2.79
C ILE A 43 -9.57 2.52 -1.52
N HIS A 44 -8.59 3.41 -1.58
CA HIS A 44 -7.85 3.85 -0.40
C HIS A 44 -8.79 4.49 0.65
N GLY A 45 -9.74 5.32 0.25
CA GLY A 45 -10.76 5.87 1.15
C GLY A 45 -11.60 4.79 1.84
N TYR A 46 -11.97 3.73 1.10
CA TYR A 46 -12.63 2.56 1.68
C TYR A 46 -11.71 1.85 2.70
N LEU A 47 -10.44 1.59 2.34
CA LEU A 47 -9.49 0.91 3.22
C LEU A 47 -9.24 1.69 4.51
N VAL A 48 -9.12 3.02 4.44
CA VAL A 48 -9.01 3.91 5.60
C VAL A 48 -10.25 3.81 6.48
N LYS A 49 -11.45 3.86 5.89
CA LYS A 49 -12.72 3.79 6.63
C LYS A 49 -12.86 2.53 7.48
N TYR A 50 -12.32 1.41 7.01
CA TYR A 50 -12.37 0.12 7.71
C TYR A 50 -11.06 -0.25 8.42
N GLY A 51 -10.06 0.64 8.46
CA GLY A 51 -8.76 0.39 9.09
C GLY A 51 -7.91 -0.68 8.41
N LEU A 52 -8.25 -1.06 7.17
CA LEU A 52 -7.56 -2.10 6.41
C LEU A 52 -6.21 -1.62 5.86
N GLU A 53 -5.97 -0.31 5.81
CA GLU A 53 -4.67 0.27 5.42
C GLU A 53 -3.52 -0.07 6.39
N LEU A 54 -3.86 -0.53 7.61
CA LEU A 54 -2.90 -0.94 8.65
C LEU A 54 -2.27 -2.31 8.33
N ASP A 55 -3.00 -3.16 7.59
CA ASP A 55 -2.54 -4.49 7.18
C ASP A 55 -1.33 -4.37 6.23
N THR A 56 -0.29 -5.14 6.53
CA THR A 56 0.98 -5.11 5.78
C THR A 56 0.79 -5.42 4.30
N SER A 57 -0.08 -6.35 3.93
CA SER A 57 -0.28 -6.74 2.53
C SER A 57 -1.03 -5.67 1.75
N ILE A 58 -2.06 -5.09 2.36
CA ILE A 58 -2.85 -4.01 1.75
C ILE A 58 -2.02 -2.74 1.64
N GLY A 59 -1.34 -2.32 2.72
CA GLY A 59 -0.50 -1.14 2.71
C GLY A 59 0.65 -1.24 1.70
N ASN A 60 1.26 -2.42 1.53
CA ASN A 60 2.26 -2.67 0.49
C ASN A 60 1.66 -2.52 -0.92
N SER A 61 0.45 -3.03 -1.12
CA SER A 61 -0.27 -2.92 -2.40
C SER A 61 -0.60 -1.45 -2.73
N LEU A 62 -1.03 -0.67 -1.74
CA LEU A 62 -1.25 0.78 -1.88
C LEU A 62 0.05 1.53 -2.20
N CYS A 63 1.16 1.18 -1.55
CA CYS A 63 2.47 1.75 -1.85
C CYS A 63 2.86 1.48 -3.31
N GLY A 64 2.70 0.24 -3.77
CA GLY A 64 2.98 -0.15 -5.16
C GLY A 64 2.11 0.60 -6.16
N LEU A 65 0.81 0.76 -5.88
CA LEU A 65 -0.10 1.55 -6.70
C LEU A 65 0.38 2.99 -6.83
N TYR A 66 0.60 3.67 -5.71
CA TYR A 66 1.01 5.08 -5.73
C TYR A 66 2.41 5.28 -6.31
N SER A 67 3.30 4.28 -6.17
CA SER A 67 4.61 4.28 -6.81
C SER A 67 4.50 4.31 -8.33
N LYS A 68 3.73 3.38 -8.92
CA LYS A 68 3.57 3.27 -10.38
C LYS A 68 2.86 4.49 -10.98
N CYS A 69 1.96 5.12 -10.24
CA CYS A 69 1.29 6.35 -10.65
C CYS A 69 2.15 7.62 -10.44
N GLY A 70 3.41 7.50 -10.02
CA GLY A 70 4.30 8.63 -9.77
C GLY A 70 3.94 9.50 -8.57
N ARG A 71 3.04 9.03 -7.69
CA ARG A 71 2.60 9.74 -6.48
C ARG A 71 3.38 9.29 -5.26
N LEU A 72 4.70 9.47 -5.29
CA LEU A 72 5.60 8.98 -4.24
C LEU A 72 5.26 9.51 -2.83
N LYS A 73 4.74 10.74 -2.71
CA LYS A 73 4.27 11.29 -1.43
C LYS A 73 3.11 10.49 -0.84
N LEU A 74 2.18 10.01 -1.68
CA LEU A 74 1.06 9.17 -1.26
C LEU A 74 1.54 7.75 -0.92
N ALA A 75 2.50 7.20 -1.69
CA ALA A 75 3.15 5.93 -1.37
C ALA A 75 3.82 5.97 0.01
N ALA A 76 4.56 7.04 0.32
CA ALA A 76 5.19 7.21 1.63
C ALA A 76 4.18 7.32 2.78
N LYS A 77 3.03 7.98 2.55
CA LYS A 77 1.93 8.04 3.53
C LYS A 77 1.32 6.66 3.78
N ALA A 78 1.03 5.91 2.72
CA ALA A 78 0.52 4.54 2.83
C ALA A 78 1.52 3.64 3.58
N PHE A 79 2.81 3.76 3.28
CA PHE A 79 3.87 3.03 3.98
C PHE A 79 3.88 3.35 5.48
N GLN A 80 3.75 4.63 5.86
CA GLN A 80 3.75 5.03 7.26
C GLN A 80 2.60 4.41 8.05
N ARG A 81 1.44 4.20 7.42
CA ARG A 81 0.22 3.65 8.04
C ARG A 81 0.30 2.16 8.36
N ILE A 82 1.17 1.40 7.71
CA ILE A 82 1.37 -0.02 8.00
C ILE A 82 1.83 -0.21 9.45
N GLU A 83 1.16 -1.04 10.25
CA GLU A 83 1.57 -1.31 11.63
C GLU A 83 2.84 -2.18 11.65
N ASP A 84 2.76 -3.38 11.09
CA ASP A 84 3.86 -4.34 11.05
C ASP A 84 4.61 -4.29 9.71
N LYS A 85 5.50 -3.31 9.57
CA LYS A 85 6.35 -3.15 8.38
C LYS A 85 7.34 -4.31 8.29
N ASN A 86 7.25 -5.10 7.22
CA ASN A 86 8.17 -6.19 6.96
C ASN A 86 9.20 -5.82 5.87
N VAL A 87 10.07 -6.77 5.51
CA VAL A 87 11.09 -6.56 4.46
C VAL A 87 10.45 -6.10 3.15
N ILE A 88 9.29 -6.65 2.78
CA ILE A 88 8.57 -6.28 1.55
C ILE A 88 8.12 -4.82 1.60
N SER A 89 7.63 -4.34 2.75
CA SER A 89 7.23 -2.93 2.91
C SER A 89 8.39 -1.97 2.66
N TRP A 90 9.54 -2.24 3.26
CA TRP A 90 10.73 -1.40 3.11
C TRP A 90 11.31 -1.46 1.70
N THR A 91 11.40 -2.65 1.08
CA THR A 91 11.91 -2.76 -0.29
C THR A 91 10.96 -2.09 -1.28
N THR A 92 9.65 -2.19 -1.07
CA THR A 92 8.65 -1.52 -1.93
C THR A 92 8.82 0.00 -1.92
N ILE A 93 8.96 0.63 -0.75
CA ILE A 93 9.09 2.11 -0.68
C ILE A 93 10.46 2.59 -1.18
N VAL A 94 11.54 1.82 -0.96
CA VAL A 94 12.88 2.17 -1.47
C VAL A 94 12.92 2.05 -3.00
N SER A 95 12.42 0.96 -3.58
CA SER A 95 12.32 0.80 -5.03
C SER A 95 11.43 1.88 -5.64
N ALA A 96 10.31 2.22 -5.00
CA ALA A 96 9.44 3.30 -5.44
C ALA A 96 10.15 4.66 -5.54
N CYS A 97 11.09 4.94 -4.63
CA CYS A 97 11.90 6.15 -4.70
C CYS A 97 12.88 6.12 -5.89
N GLY A 98 13.47 4.96 -6.18
CA GLY A 98 14.35 4.76 -7.33
C GLY A 98 13.61 4.94 -8.66
N ASP A 99 12.45 4.29 -8.82
CA ASP A 99 11.63 4.36 -10.03
C ASP A 99 11.12 5.77 -10.33
N ASN A 100 10.92 6.58 -9.29
CA ASN A 100 10.43 7.95 -9.39
C ASN A 100 11.54 9.02 -9.32
N GLY A 101 12.82 8.62 -9.33
CA GLY A 101 13.96 9.54 -9.34
C GLY A 101 14.14 10.38 -8.06
N ASN A 102 13.53 9.99 -6.94
CA ASN A 102 13.64 10.72 -5.67
C ASN A 102 14.68 10.07 -4.75
N ALA A 103 15.96 10.27 -5.10
CA ALA A 103 17.09 9.68 -4.38
C ALA A 103 17.15 10.10 -2.90
N GLU A 104 16.76 11.34 -2.57
CA GLU A 104 16.77 11.85 -1.20
C GLU A 104 15.81 11.07 -0.30
N LEU A 105 14.56 10.86 -0.74
CA LEU A 105 13.60 10.05 0.03
C LEU A 105 14.05 8.59 0.10
N GLY A 106 14.59 8.05 -1.01
CA GLY A 106 15.10 6.67 -1.06
C GLY A 106 16.22 6.44 -0.05
N LEU A 107 17.19 7.36 0.04
CA LEU A 107 18.30 7.28 0.98
C LEU A 107 17.80 7.36 2.43
N ARG A 108 16.86 8.26 2.74
CA ARG A 108 16.25 8.35 4.07
C ARG A 108 15.58 7.05 4.48
N MET A 109 14.78 6.45 3.58
CA MET A 109 14.11 5.17 3.84
C MET A 109 15.12 4.03 4.01
N PHE A 110 16.18 4.01 3.20
CA PHE A 110 17.26 3.03 3.30
C PHE A 110 18.03 3.13 4.63
N LEU A 111 18.36 4.34 5.09
CA LEU A 111 19.02 4.53 6.37
C LEU A 111 18.13 4.07 7.54
N GLN A 112 16.81 4.29 7.44
CA GLN A 112 15.85 3.88 8.46
C GLN A 112 15.72 2.34 8.56
N ILE A 113 15.69 1.61 7.44
CA ILE A 113 15.70 0.13 7.47
C ILE A 113 17.03 -0.42 8.02
N CYS A 114 18.16 0.20 7.68
CA CYS A 114 19.47 -0.20 8.22
C CYS A 114 19.51 -0.04 9.74
N TRP A 115 18.98 1.07 10.26
CA TRP A 115 18.86 1.30 11.69
C TRP A 115 17.96 0.26 12.37
N TRP A 116 16.78 -0.01 11.80
CA TRP A 116 15.85 -1.01 12.31
C TRP A 116 16.49 -2.40 12.40
N ARG A 117 17.24 -2.82 11.37
CA ARG A 117 17.96 -4.10 11.37
C ARG A 117 19.05 -4.16 12.43
N MET A 118 19.80 -3.07 12.61
CA MET A 118 20.86 -2.99 13.62
C MET A 118 20.28 -3.12 15.04
N CYS A 119 19.19 -2.41 15.32
CA CYS A 119 18.51 -2.49 16.62
C CYS A 119 17.84 -3.86 16.86
N SER A 120 17.24 -4.46 15.83
CA SER A 120 16.59 -5.78 15.94
C SER A 120 17.58 -6.89 16.29
N GLN A 121 18.83 -6.82 15.84
CA GLN A 121 19.86 -7.80 16.22
C GLN A 121 20.38 -7.61 17.64
N MET A 122 20.35 -6.37 18.16
CA MET A 122 20.81 -6.05 19.50
C MET A 122 19.83 -6.52 20.60
N SER A 123 18.53 -6.63 20.29
CA SER A 123 17.50 -7.12 21.21
C SER A 123 17.42 -8.66 21.33
N SER A 124 18.15 -9.38 20.50
CA SER A 124 18.25 -10.85 20.50
C SER A 124 19.53 -11.38 21.17
N LEU A 125 20.33 -10.48 21.76
CA LEU A 125 21.48 -10.75 22.63
C LEU A 125 21.14 -10.31 24.06
#